data_AF-A0AAD9ZSM2-F1
#
_entry.id   AF-A0AAD9ZSM2-F1
#
_cell.length_a   1.000
_cell.length_b   1.000
_cell.length_c   1.000
_cell.angle_alpha   90.00
_cell.angle_beta   90.00
_cell.angle_gamma   90.00
#
_symmetry.space_group_name_H-M   'P 1'
#
loop_
_entity.id
_entity.type
_entity.pdbx_description
1 polymer ?
#
loop_
_entity_poly.entity_id
_entity_poly.type
_entity_poly.pdbx_seq_one_letter_code
_entity_poly.pdbx_strand_id
1 'polypeptide(L)'
;MVSAAGTFLGSFLAGASFFLKGHSLLLDWVPIMAVGGVLIYISAFSIGMGAVPWLIMSEIFPLNIKGVAGSLVVLVNWLCAWAVSYTFNFLMSWSSPGTFLLYSVFSLLTIIFVAKFVPETKGKTLEEIQACINA
;
A
#
# COMPACT_ATOMS: atom_id res chain seq x y z
N MET A 1 10.97 2.35 0.45
CA MET A 1 11.09 1.16 1.34
C MET A 1 10.61 1.39 2.77
N VAL A 2 11.05 2.44 3.47
CA VAL A 2 10.66 2.70 4.87
C VAL A 2 9.14 2.80 5.05
N SER A 3 8.45 3.50 4.14
CA SER A 3 6.98 3.59 4.13
C SER A 3 6.30 2.22 3.95
N ALA A 4 6.76 1.43 2.98
CA ALA A 4 6.19 0.13 2.68
C ALA A 4 6.36 -0.88 3.83
N ALA A 5 7.53 -0.87 4.49
CA ALA A 5 7.77 -1.67 5.69
C ALA A 5 6.83 -1.25 6.84
N GLY A 6 6.63 0.05 7.03
CA GLY A 6 5.71 0.59 8.04
C GLY A 6 4.25 0.23 7.77
N THR A 7 3.79 0.22 6.52
CA THR A 7 2.43 -0.22 6.17
C THR A 7 2.22 -1.72 6.41
N PHE A 8 3.24 -2.55 6.16
CA PHE A 8 3.16 -3.98 6.51
C PHE A 8 3.12 -4.19 8.03
N LEU A 9 4.00 -3.51 8.78
CA LEU A 9 4.00 -3.58 10.25
C LEU A 9 2.65 -3.14 10.85
N GLY A 10 2.08 -2.05 10.37
CA GLY A 10 0.78 -1.55 10.84
C GLY A 10 -0.38 -2.51 10.55
N SER A 11 -0.42 -3.07 9.33
CA SER A 11 -1.45 -4.05 8.93
C SER A 11 -1.29 -5.40 9.64
N PHE A 12 -0.06 -5.86 9.84
CA PHE A 12 0.23 -7.08 10.60
C PHE A 12 -0.17 -6.93 12.07
N LEU A 13 0.16 -5.80 12.71
CA LEU A 13 -0.21 -5.51 14.10
C LEU A 13 -1.74 -5.45 14.27
N ALA A 14 -2.43 -4.81 13.34
CA ALA A 14 -3.90 -4.79 13.32
C ALA A 14 -4.48 -6.21 13.17
N GLY A 15 -3.96 -7.01 12.23
CA GLY A 15 -4.37 -8.41 12.03
C GLY A 15 -4.15 -9.29 13.26
N ALA A 16 -3.00 -9.18 13.91
CA ALA A 16 -2.69 -9.88 15.15
C ALA A 16 -3.65 -9.49 16.29
N SER A 17 -4.05 -8.22 16.37
CA SER A 17 -5.01 -7.72 17.37
C SER A 17 -6.38 -8.38 17.22
N PHE A 18 -6.89 -8.50 15.98
CA PHE A 18 -8.16 -9.17 15.71
C PHE A 18 -8.06 -10.69 15.91
N PHE A 19 -6.91 -11.30 15.64
CA PHE A 19 -6.68 -12.72 15.91
C PHE A 19 -6.71 -13.04 17.41
N LEU A 20 -6.09 -12.18 18.24
CA LEU A 20 -6.13 -12.25 19.71
C LEU A 20 -7.56 -12.10 20.24
N LYS A 21 -8.34 -11.17 19.66
CA LYS A 21 -9.77 -11.02 19.95
C LYS A 21 -10.55 -12.31 19.67
N GLY A 22 -10.26 -12.99 18.56
CA GLY A 22 -10.91 -14.24 18.17
C GLY A 22 -10.65 -15.42 19.11
N HIS A 23 -9.51 -15.41 19.81
CA HIS A 23 -9.13 -16.44 20.80
C HIS A 23 -9.45 -16.04 22.23
N SER A 24 -10.16 -14.92 22.46
CA SER A 24 -10.48 -14.36 23.78
C SER A 24 -9.25 -14.12 24.68
N LEU A 25 -8.08 -13.86 24.09
CA LEU A 25 -6.84 -13.57 24.81
C LEU A 25 -6.59 -12.06 24.84
N LEU A 26 -6.20 -11.52 26.01
CA LEU A 26 -5.76 -10.12 26.18
C LEU A 26 -6.75 -9.07 25.63
N LEU A 27 -8.05 -9.25 25.90
CA LEU A 27 -9.12 -8.38 25.38
C LEU A 27 -8.95 -6.88 25.72
N ASP A 28 -8.32 -6.55 26.84
CA ASP A 28 -8.05 -5.17 27.25
C ASP A 28 -6.99 -4.48 26.36
N TRP A 29 -6.08 -5.26 25.77
CA TRP A 29 -4.99 -4.76 24.93
C TRP A 29 -5.33 -4.72 23.43
N VAL A 30 -6.35 -5.49 23.01
CA VAL A 30 -6.80 -5.55 21.61
C VAL A 30 -7.11 -4.17 21.01
N PRO A 31 -7.87 -3.26 21.66
CA PRO A 31 -8.19 -1.97 21.08
C PRO A 31 -6.95 -1.10 20.89
N ILE A 32 -6.03 -1.14 21.87
CA ILE A 32 -4.78 -0.36 21.85
C ILE A 32 -3.89 -0.84 20.70
N MET A 33 -3.74 -2.16 20.53
CA MET A 33 -2.94 -2.72 19.44
C MET A 33 -3.57 -2.49 18.07
N ALA A 34 -4.90 -2.59 17.95
CA ALA A 34 -5.61 -2.33 16.71
C ALA A 34 -5.48 -0.86 16.27
N VAL A 35 -5.75 0.08 17.18
CA VAL A 35 -5.61 1.51 16.91
C VAL A 35 -4.15 1.88 16.64
N GLY A 36 -3.21 1.36 17.43
CA GLY A 36 -1.78 1.57 17.22
C GLY A 36 -1.30 1.08 15.85
N GLY A 37 -1.74 -0.12 15.42
CA GLY A 37 -1.43 -0.67 14.10
C GLY A 37 -1.97 0.19 12.96
N VAL A 38 -3.22 0.66 13.07
CA VAL A 38 -3.83 1.55 12.07
C VAL A 38 -3.11 2.90 12.02
N LEU A 39 -2.71 3.48 13.16
CA LEU A 39 -1.96 4.74 13.19
C LEU A 39 -0.59 4.58 12.52
N ILE A 40 0.15 3.52 12.85
CA ILE A 40 1.43 3.21 12.20
C ILE A 40 1.24 3.06 10.69
N TYR A 41 0.19 2.36 10.25
CA TYR A 41 -0.15 2.21 8.84
C TYR A 41 -0.37 3.57 8.16
N ILE A 42 -1.20 4.44 8.75
CA ILE A 42 -1.54 5.74 8.17
C ILE A 42 -0.31 6.65 8.12
N SER A 43 0.48 6.71 9.20
CA SER A 43 1.71 7.51 9.25
C SER A 43 2.72 7.03 8.20
N ALA A 44 2.94 5.72 8.09
CA ALA A 44 3.85 5.15 7.10
C ALA A 44 3.36 5.36 5.66
N PHE A 45 2.05 5.26 5.43
CA PHE A 45 1.44 5.54 4.14
C PHE A 45 1.65 6.99 3.73
N SER A 46 1.42 7.94 4.65
CA SER A 46 1.58 9.38 4.42
C SER A 46 3.02 9.77 4.07
N ILE A 47 4.02 9.11 4.67
CA ILE A 47 5.45 9.42 4.43
C ILE A 47 5.90 9.06 3.00
N GLY A 48 5.29 8.07 2.35
CA GLY A 48 5.79 7.62 1.05
C GLY A 48 4.74 7.07 0.10
N MET A 49 3.96 6.07 0.52
CA MET A 49 3.02 5.40 -0.38
C MET A 49 1.93 6.32 -0.92
N GLY A 50 1.65 7.45 -0.25
CA GLY A 50 0.69 8.45 -0.71
C GLY A 50 1.19 9.35 -1.86
N ALA A 51 2.49 9.68 -1.92
CA ALA A 51 3.03 10.65 -2.88
C ALA A 51 4.00 10.03 -3.91
N VAL A 52 4.75 9.01 -3.52
CA VAL A 52 5.80 8.39 -4.35
C VAL A 52 5.24 7.74 -5.62
N PRO A 53 4.12 7.00 -5.62
CA PRO A 53 3.58 6.44 -6.85
C PRO A 53 3.20 7.50 -7.89
N TRP A 54 2.66 8.64 -7.45
CA TRP A 54 2.32 9.76 -8.32
C TRP A 54 3.55 10.46 -8.89
N LEU A 55 4.60 10.59 -8.08
CA LEU A 55 5.89 11.12 -8.53
C LEU A 55 6.52 10.22 -9.60
N ILE A 56 6.65 8.93 -9.31
CA ILE A 56 7.23 7.95 -10.23
C ILE A 56 6.45 7.88 -11.54
N MET A 57 5.12 7.87 -11.46
CA MET A 57 4.24 7.96 -12.64
C MET A 57 4.56 9.20 -13.48
N SER A 58 4.87 10.32 -12.86
CA SER A 58 5.23 11.55 -13.58
C SER A 58 6.65 11.51 -14.19
N GLU A 59 7.54 10.68 -13.66
CA GLU A 59 8.95 10.56 -14.06
C GLU A 59 9.19 9.47 -15.11
N ILE A 60 8.40 8.38 -15.08
CA ILE A 60 8.56 7.22 -15.98
C ILE A 60 7.95 7.47 -17.38
N PHE A 61 6.85 8.24 -17.45
CA PHE A 61 6.15 8.43 -18.72
C PHE A 61 6.72 9.59 -19.53
N PRO A 62 7.11 9.36 -20.80
CA PRO A 62 7.60 10.43 -21.66
C PRO A 62 6.48 11.43 -21.99
N LEU A 63 6.85 12.69 -22.18
CA LEU A 63 5.92 13.83 -22.28
C LEU A 63 4.83 13.64 -23.35
N ASN A 64 5.13 12.92 -24.43
CA ASN A 64 4.23 12.64 -25.54
C ASN A 64 3.06 11.70 -25.19
N ILE A 65 3.22 10.79 -24.22
CA ILE A 65 2.17 9.83 -23.80
C ILE A 65 1.71 10.03 -22.36
N LYS A 66 2.36 10.91 -21.61
CA LYS A 66 2.11 11.17 -20.18
C LYS A 66 0.64 11.46 -19.87
N GLY A 67 -0.07 12.15 -20.77
CA GLY A 67 -1.51 12.40 -20.60
C GLY A 67 -2.38 11.14 -20.66
N VAL A 68 -2.14 10.27 -21.65
CA VAL A 68 -2.94 9.05 -21.89
C VAL A 68 -2.56 7.94 -20.91
N ALA A 69 -1.26 7.70 -20.71
CA ALA A 69 -0.79 6.80 -19.67
C ALA A 69 -1.24 7.31 -18.28
N GLY A 70 -1.24 8.62 -18.12
CA GLY A 70 -1.69 9.32 -16.93
C GLY A 70 -3.11 8.96 -16.52
N SER A 71 -4.05 9.18 -17.45
CA SER A 71 -5.46 8.91 -17.22
C SER A 71 -5.76 7.43 -16.99
N LEU A 72 -5.05 6.51 -17.67
CA LEU A 72 -5.21 5.07 -17.45
C LEU A 72 -4.80 4.66 -16.03
N VAL A 73 -3.67 5.16 -15.52
CA VAL A 73 -3.24 4.87 -14.14
C VAL A 73 -4.26 5.39 -13.14
N VAL A 74 -4.76 6.62 -13.33
CA VAL A 74 -5.80 7.20 -12.48
C VAL A 74 -7.07 6.35 -12.50
N LEU A 75 -7.51 5.91 -13.70
CA LEU A 75 -8.68 5.05 -13.85
C LEU A 75 -8.51 3.73 -13.09
N VAL A 76 -7.38 3.04 -13.28
CA VAL A 76 -7.09 1.77 -12.59
C VAL A 76 -7.05 1.98 -11.08
N ASN A 77 -6.41 3.06 -10.60
CA ASN A 77 -6.38 3.40 -9.19
C ASN A 77 -7.79 3.56 -8.60
N TRP A 78 -8.67 4.31 -9.26
CA TRP A 78 -10.04 4.53 -8.79
C TRP A 78 -10.90 3.27 -8.88
N LEU A 79 -10.74 2.46 -9.93
CA LEU A 79 -11.42 1.17 -10.04
C LEU A 79 -10.99 0.21 -8.92
N CYS A 80 -9.71 0.13 -8.61
CA CYS A 80 -9.20 -0.66 -7.48
C CYS A 80 -9.73 -0.12 -6.15
N ALA A 81 -9.75 1.21 -5.95
CA ALA A 81 -10.29 1.82 -4.73
C ALA A 81 -11.78 1.50 -4.54
N TRP A 82 -12.55 1.56 -5.63
CA TRP A 82 -13.96 1.16 -5.62
C TRP A 82 -14.13 -0.34 -5.30
N ALA A 83 -13.36 -1.21 -5.95
CA ALA A 83 -13.42 -2.65 -5.71
C ALA A 83 -13.07 -3.01 -4.25
N VAL A 84 -12.04 -2.39 -3.68
CA VAL A 84 -11.64 -2.58 -2.28
C VAL A 84 -12.74 -2.07 -1.34
N SER A 85 -13.30 -0.90 -1.59
CA SER A 85 -14.37 -0.32 -0.75
C SER A 85 -15.65 -1.16 -0.79
N TYR A 86 -16.00 -1.68 -1.97
CA TYR A 86 -17.15 -2.56 -2.15
C TYR A 86 -16.95 -3.89 -1.42
N THR A 87 -15.80 -4.53 -1.61
CA THR A 87 -15.50 -5.84 -1.01
C THR A 87 -15.24 -5.77 0.49
N PHE A 88 -14.79 -4.63 1.03
CA PHE A 88 -14.46 -4.46 2.45
C PHE A 88 -15.60 -4.89 3.39
N ASN A 89 -16.83 -4.46 3.12
CA ASN A 89 -17.97 -4.80 3.98
C ASN A 89 -18.27 -6.31 3.97
N PHE A 90 -18.11 -6.98 2.82
CA PHE A 90 -18.27 -8.43 2.70
C PHE A 90 -17.15 -9.21 3.38
N LEU A 91 -15.91 -8.74 3.28
CA LEU A 91 -14.78 -9.37 3.97
C LEU A 91 -14.93 -9.24 5.48
N MET A 92 -15.34 -8.06 5.97
CA MET A 92 -15.50 -7.80 7.39
C MET A 92 -16.65 -8.62 8.01
N SER A 93 -17.71 -8.89 7.25
CA SER A 93 -18.81 -9.77 7.70
C SER A 93 -18.43 -11.25 7.69
N TRP A 94 -17.51 -11.66 6.81
CA TRP A 94 -16.97 -13.02 6.80
C TRP A 94 -16.01 -13.27 7.97
N SER A 95 -14.99 -12.44 8.13
CA SER A 95 -14.00 -12.58 9.19
C SER A 95 -13.19 -11.30 9.37
N SER A 96 -13.37 -10.61 10.50
CA SER A 96 -12.53 -9.45 10.81
C SER A 96 -11.02 -9.78 10.87
N PRO A 97 -10.57 -10.85 11.56
CA PRO A 97 -9.15 -11.22 11.55
C PRO A 97 -8.66 -11.60 10.15
N GLY A 98 -9.46 -12.35 9.38
CA GLY A 98 -9.12 -12.76 8.02
C GLY A 98 -8.95 -11.57 7.07
N THR A 99 -9.78 -10.54 7.23
CA THR A 99 -9.73 -9.32 6.42
C THR A 99 -8.43 -8.55 6.60
N PHE A 100 -8.02 -8.32 7.85
CA PHE A 100 -6.77 -7.60 8.14
C PHE A 100 -5.53 -8.42 7.77
N LEU A 101 -5.58 -9.75 7.92
CA LEU A 101 -4.50 -10.63 7.43
C LEU A 101 -4.38 -10.59 5.90
N LEU A 102 -5.49 -10.60 5.16
CA LEU A 102 -5.47 -10.43 3.71
C LEU A 102 -4.81 -9.10 3.31
N TYR A 103 -5.17 -7.99 3.97
CA TYR A 103 -4.52 -6.70 3.73
C TYR A 103 -3.04 -6.68 4.08
N SER A 104 -2.62 -7.42 5.10
CA SER A 104 -1.20 -7.59 5.45
C SER A 104 -0.44 -8.36 4.36
N VAL A 105 -1.03 -9.43 3.80
CA VAL A 105 -0.44 -10.17 2.67
C VAL A 105 -0.31 -9.28 1.43
N PHE A 106 -1.35 -8.51 1.08
CA PHE A 106 -1.26 -7.55 -0.02
C PHE A 106 -0.18 -6.49 0.23
N SER A 107 -0.07 -5.97 1.45
CA SER A 107 0.99 -5.02 1.82
C SER A 107 2.39 -5.63 1.67
N LEU A 108 2.56 -6.92 2.00
CA LEU A 108 3.83 -7.64 1.80
C LEU A 108 4.16 -7.80 0.31
N LEU A 109 3.17 -8.17 -0.51
CA LEU A 109 3.35 -8.26 -1.97
C LEU A 109 3.75 -6.89 -2.55
N THR A 110 3.16 -5.81 -2.06
CA THR A 110 3.55 -4.45 -2.46
C THR A 110 4.99 -4.14 -2.08
N ILE A 111 5.47 -4.55 -0.90
CA ILE A 111 6.89 -4.39 -0.54
C ILE A 111 7.79 -5.11 -1.53
N ILE A 112 7.47 -6.38 -1.84
CA ILE A 112 8.28 -7.19 -2.77
C ILE A 112 8.28 -6.54 -4.16
N PHE A 113 7.12 -6.07 -4.60
CA PHE A 113 6.99 -5.37 -5.88
C PHE A 113 7.85 -4.10 -5.92
N VAL A 114 7.76 -3.24 -4.89
CA VAL A 114 8.56 -2.02 -4.80
C VAL A 114 10.05 -2.34 -4.73
N ALA A 115 10.46 -3.38 -3.99
CA ALA A 115 11.86 -3.74 -3.86
C ALA A 115 12.47 -4.33 -5.14
N LYS A 116 11.68 -5.00 -5.98
CA LYS A 116 12.17 -5.69 -7.18
C LYS A 116 11.95 -4.93 -8.49
N PHE A 117 10.82 -4.23 -8.61
CA PHE A 117 10.37 -3.67 -9.89
C PHE A 117 10.39 -2.15 -9.94
N VAL A 118 10.47 -1.46 -8.78
CA VAL A 118 10.52 0.01 -8.78
C VAL A 118 11.98 0.44 -8.81
N PRO A 119 12.48 1.00 -9.94
CA PRO A 119 13.83 1.54 -10.00
C PRO A 119 13.93 2.78 -9.11
N GLU A 120 15.08 2.96 -8.46
CA GLU A 120 15.35 4.17 -7.67
C GLU A 120 15.51 5.35 -8.64
N THR A 121 14.52 6.25 -8.66
CA THR A 121 14.53 7.49 -9.47
C THR A 121 15.19 8.66 -8.74
N LYS A 122 15.48 8.52 -7.44
CA LYS A 122 16.02 9.59 -6.61
C LYS A 122 17.41 10.03 -7.10
N GLY A 123 17.51 11.31 -7.48
CA GLY A 123 18.78 11.96 -7.84
C GLY A 123 19.24 11.72 -9.28
N LYS A 124 18.39 11.14 -10.13
CA LYS A 124 18.62 11.01 -11.58
C LYS A 124 17.86 12.10 -12.34
N THR A 125 18.38 12.52 -13.49
CA THR A 125 17.61 13.41 -14.38
C THR A 125 16.51 12.62 -15.09
N LEU A 126 15.48 13.31 -15.57
CA LEU A 126 14.40 12.70 -16.35
C LEU A 126 14.95 11.98 -17.59
N GLU A 127 16.00 12.52 -18.22
CA GLU A 127 16.64 11.87 -19.38
C GLU A 127 17.34 10.55 -19.00
N GLU A 128 18.02 10.49 -17.84
CA GLU A 128 18.69 9.28 -17.37
C GLU A 128 17.71 8.17 -16.98
N ILE A 129 16.56 8.54 -16.40
CA ILE A 129 15.46 7.61 -16.08
C ILE A 129 14.88 7.05 -17.38
N GLN A 130 14.61 7.90 -18.37
CA GLN A 130 14.09 7.48 -19.67
C GLN A 130 15.08 6.58 -20.42
N ALA A 131 16.38 6.87 -20.32
CA ALA A 131 17.44 6.05 -20.92
C ALA A 131 17.58 4.67 -20.25
N CYS A 132 17.43 4.56 -18.93
CA CYS A 132 17.42 3.27 -18.22
C CYS A 132 16.20 2.40 -18.57
N ILE A 133 15.07 3.01 -18.93
CA ILE A 133 13.84 2.29 -19.28
C ILE A 133 13.84 1.85 -20.75
N ASN A 134 14.50 2.62 -21.63
CA ASN A 134 14.59 2.36 -23.07
C ASN A 134 15.79 1.48 -23.48
N ALA A 135 16.69 1.14 -22.55
CA ALA A 135 17.83 0.26 -22.77
C ALA A 135 17.48 -1.20 -22.49
#